data_AF-A0A964U2F9-F1
#
_entry.id   AF-A0A964U2F9-F1
#
_cell.length_a   1.000
_cell.length_b   1.000
_cell.length_c   1.000
_cell.angle_alpha   90.00
_cell.angle_beta   90.00
_cell.angle_gamma   90.00
#
_symmetry.space_group_name_H-M   'P 1'
#
loop_
_entity.id
_entity.type
_entity.pdbx_description
1 polymer ?
#
loop_
_entity_poly.entity_id
_entity_poly.type
_entity_poly.pdbx_seq_one_letter_code
_entity_poly.pdbx_strand_id
1 'polypeptide(L)'
;VLNIFGGKITTYRRLAESALEHIGTVLPLAKGTWTAGVALPGGDFAHDGGPALVAQLRRDFAFLTDFWARRLVRAYGTEARQILGDAKTAADLGEDFGATLTAAEVNWLMTREYARSADDVIWRRSKLGLRLTAEQVATLDAWMARNVTEILRAAE
;
A
#
# COMPACT_ATOMS: atom_id res chain seq x y z
N VAL A 1 2.35 -30.59 -10.94
CA VAL A 1 3.16 -29.37 -11.16
C VAL A 1 2.42 -28.50 -12.16
N LEU A 2 2.31 -27.19 -11.91
CA LEU A 2 1.66 -26.24 -12.82
C LEU A 2 2.70 -25.18 -13.22
N ASN A 3 2.85 -24.94 -14.53
CA ASN A 3 3.84 -24.02 -15.07
C ASN A 3 3.12 -22.87 -15.78
N ILE A 4 3.60 -21.63 -15.58
CA ILE A 4 3.06 -20.43 -16.23
C ILE A 4 4.09 -19.92 -17.24
N PHE A 5 3.69 -19.83 -18.52
CA PHE A 5 4.51 -19.27 -19.59
C PHE A 5 3.85 -18.01 -20.14
N GLY A 6 4.51 -16.86 -19.97
CA GLY A 6 3.94 -15.56 -20.32
C GLY A 6 2.92 -15.05 -19.30
N GLY A 7 1.96 -14.24 -19.76
CA GLY A 7 0.95 -13.59 -18.92
C GLY A 7 1.18 -12.08 -18.82
N LYS A 8 0.35 -11.30 -19.51
CA LYS A 8 0.39 -9.83 -19.42
C LYS A 8 -0.28 -9.38 -18.12
N ILE A 9 0.12 -8.21 -17.61
CA ILE A 9 -0.55 -7.58 -16.47
C ILE A 9 -2.04 -7.42 -16.73
N THR A 10 -2.45 -7.11 -17.97
CA THR A 10 -3.88 -6.98 -18.34
C THR A 10 -4.67 -8.28 -18.26
N THR A 11 -4.02 -9.45 -18.24
CA THR A 11 -4.67 -10.77 -18.26
C THR A 11 -4.49 -11.54 -16.95
N TYR A 12 -3.82 -10.96 -15.95
CA TYR A 12 -3.39 -11.67 -14.74
C TYR A 12 -4.57 -12.37 -14.01
N ARG A 13 -5.72 -11.69 -13.88
CA ARG A 13 -6.89 -12.20 -13.15
C ARG A 13 -7.48 -13.44 -13.81
N ARG A 14 -7.68 -13.40 -15.13
CA ARG A 14 -8.19 -14.55 -15.89
C ARG A 14 -7.19 -15.70 -15.91
N LEU A 15 -5.91 -15.40 -16.00
CA LEU A 15 -4.85 -16.40 -15.92
C LEU A 15 -4.84 -17.11 -14.55
N ALA A 16 -5.02 -16.36 -13.46
CA ALA A 16 -5.12 -16.93 -12.11
C ALA A 16 -6.38 -17.80 -11.93
N GLU A 17 -7.54 -17.38 -12.48
CA GLU A 17 -8.76 -18.19 -12.50
C GLU A 17 -8.54 -19.53 -13.23
N SER A 18 -7.94 -19.49 -14.43
CA SER A 18 -7.63 -20.70 -15.20
C SER A 18 -6.63 -21.62 -14.48
N ALA A 19 -5.63 -21.05 -13.80
CA ALA A 19 -4.70 -21.84 -13.00
C ALA A 19 -5.42 -22.57 -11.84
N LEU A 20 -6.39 -21.91 -11.19
CA LEU A 20 -7.21 -22.53 -10.15
C LEU A 20 -8.13 -23.64 -10.69
N GLU A 21 -8.68 -23.49 -11.90
CA GLU A 21 -9.45 -24.56 -12.54
C GLU A 21 -8.62 -25.84 -12.72
N HIS A 22 -7.36 -25.70 -13.17
CA HIS A 22 -6.43 -26.84 -13.25
C HIS A 22 -6.12 -27.45 -11.89
N ILE A 23 -5.87 -26.63 -10.86
CA ILE A 23 -5.61 -27.10 -9.49
C ILE A 23 -6.85 -27.81 -8.92
N GLY A 24 -8.06 -27.35 -9.26
CA GLY A 24 -9.32 -27.96 -8.84
C GLY A 24 -9.53 -29.39 -9.33
N THR A 25 -8.78 -29.84 -10.33
CA THR A 25 -8.83 -31.25 -10.79
C THR A 25 -8.15 -32.22 -9.82
N VAL A 26 -7.27 -31.72 -8.95
CA VAL A 26 -6.48 -32.54 -8.01
C VAL A 26 -6.76 -32.22 -6.54
N LEU A 27 -7.23 -31.01 -6.23
CA LEU A 27 -7.59 -30.59 -4.88
C LEU A 27 -9.05 -30.13 -4.85
N PRO A 28 -9.84 -30.51 -3.85
CA PRO A 28 -11.20 -30.02 -3.72
C PRO A 28 -11.19 -28.51 -3.46
N LEU A 29 -11.72 -27.73 -4.41
CA LEU A 29 -11.89 -26.28 -4.25
C LEU A 29 -13.34 -25.97 -3.88
N ALA A 30 -13.52 -25.22 -2.80
CA ALA A 30 -14.85 -24.95 -2.23
C ALA A 30 -15.68 -23.92 -3.02
N LYS A 31 -15.07 -23.16 -3.94
CA LYS A 31 -15.73 -22.08 -4.67
C LYS A 31 -15.28 -22.04 -6.14
N GLY A 32 -16.24 -21.74 -7.03
CA GLY A 32 -15.99 -21.42 -8.43
C GLY A 32 -15.34 -20.05 -8.61
N THR A 33 -15.34 -19.53 -9.84
CA THR A 33 -14.76 -18.21 -10.14
C THR A 33 -15.49 -17.09 -9.40
N TRP A 34 -14.74 -16.23 -8.71
CA TRP A 34 -15.31 -15.17 -7.85
C TRP A 34 -14.59 -13.82 -7.95
N THR A 35 -13.37 -13.78 -8.52
CA THR A 35 -12.50 -12.61 -8.42
C THR A 35 -12.95 -11.40 -9.25
N ALA A 36 -13.82 -11.60 -10.25
CA ALA A 36 -14.24 -10.53 -11.14
C ALA A 36 -15.12 -9.44 -10.48
N GLY A 37 -15.86 -9.80 -9.42
CA GLY A 37 -16.81 -8.90 -8.76
C GLY A 37 -16.36 -8.40 -7.39
N VAL A 38 -15.12 -8.69 -6.99
CA VAL A 38 -14.59 -8.29 -5.67
C VAL A 38 -13.53 -7.22 -5.85
N ALA A 39 -13.65 -6.15 -5.07
CA ALA A 39 -12.64 -5.11 -5.02
C ALA A 39 -11.32 -5.66 -4.44
N LEU A 40 -10.20 -5.23 -5.00
CA LEU A 40 -8.90 -5.44 -4.36
C LEU A 40 -8.80 -4.54 -3.11
N PRO A 41 -7.94 -4.89 -2.13
CA PRO A 41 -7.70 -4.06 -0.95
C PRO A 41 -7.43 -2.60 -1.32
N GLY A 42 -8.00 -1.68 -0.55
CA GLY A 42 -7.97 -0.24 -0.81
C GLY A 42 -8.87 0.24 -1.96
N GLY A 43 -9.36 -0.66 -2.81
CA GLY A 43 -10.12 -0.35 -4.04
C GLY A 43 -11.64 -0.42 -3.90
N ASP A 44 -12.18 -0.51 -2.70
CA ASP A 44 -13.62 -0.64 -2.39
C ASP A 44 -14.35 0.72 -2.45
N PHE A 45 -14.24 1.38 -3.59
CA PHE A 45 -14.93 2.63 -3.88
C PHE A 45 -15.29 2.73 -5.38
N ALA A 46 -16.21 3.62 -5.73
CA ALA A 46 -16.60 3.83 -7.12
C ALA A 46 -15.42 4.32 -7.98
N HIS A 47 -15.43 4.00 -9.28
CA HIS A 47 -14.35 4.35 -10.21
C HIS A 47 -14.00 5.86 -10.25
N ASP A 48 -14.98 6.71 -9.96
CA ASP A 48 -14.90 8.17 -9.89
C ASP A 48 -14.93 8.71 -8.44
N GLY A 49 -14.86 7.84 -7.44
CA GLY A 49 -14.96 8.18 -6.01
C GLY A 49 -13.68 8.75 -5.39
N GLY A 50 -12.54 8.69 -6.08
CA GLY A 50 -11.25 9.17 -5.58
C GLY A 50 -11.26 10.63 -5.07
N PRO A 51 -11.81 11.61 -5.82
CA PRO A 51 -11.93 13.00 -5.34
C PRO A 51 -12.72 13.14 -4.04
N ALA A 52 -13.76 12.32 -3.82
CA ALA A 52 -14.55 12.34 -2.59
C ALA A 52 -13.71 11.86 -1.39
N LEU A 53 -12.90 10.80 -1.57
CA LEU A 53 -11.97 10.32 -0.55
C LEU A 53 -10.92 11.38 -0.18
N VAL A 54 -10.36 12.07 -1.18
CA VAL A 54 -9.40 13.15 -0.96
C VAL A 54 -10.03 14.28 -0.15
N ALA A 55 -11.24 14.70 -0.52
CA ALA A 55 -11.97 15.72 0.22
C ALA A 55 -12.27 15.28 1.66
N GLN A 56 -12.63 14.02 1.87
CA GLN A 56 -12.86 13.47 3.21
C GLN A 56 -11.58 13.49 4.06
N LEU A 57 -10.46 13.00 3.54
CA LEU A 57 -9.19 13.02 4.28
C LEU A 57 -8.79 14.45 4.68
N ARG A 58 -8.95 15.43 3.80
CA ARG A 58 -8.61 16.83 4.12
C ARG A 58 -9.55 17.46 5.15
N ARG A 59 -10.81 17.03 5.20
CA ARG A 59 -11.75 17.46 6.25
C ARG A 59 -11.38 16.86 7.60
N ASP A 60 -11.05 15.57 7.62
CA ASP A 60 -10.76 14.83 8.84
C ASP A 60 -9.37 15.15 9.41
N PHE A 61 -8.40 15.45 8.54
CA PHE A 61 -7.00 15.72 8.88
C PHE A 61 -6.58 17.08 8.31
N ALA A 62 -6.85 18.16 9.04
CA ALA A 62 -6.68 19.54 8.58
C ALA A 62 -5.23 19.92 8.20
N PHE A 63 -4.24 19.18 8.70
CA PHE A 63 -2.83 19.38 8.36
C PHE A 63 -2.44 18.83 6.97
N LEU A 64 -3.31 18.02 6.34
CA LEU A 64 -3.02 17.48 5.02
C LEU A 64 -3.19 18.55 3.94
N THR A 65 -2.13 18.73 3.16
CA THR A 65 -2.22 19.47 1.91
C THR A 65 -3.01 18.66 0.87
N ASP A 66 -3.53 19.36 -0.16
CA ASP A 66 -4.25 18.71 -1.26
C ASP A 66 -3.40 17.65 -1.96
N PHE A 67 -2.12 17.96 -2.17
CA PHE A 67 -1.15 17.04 -2.75
C PHE A 67 -0.95 15.79 -1.90
N TRP A 68 -0.78 15.95 -0.58
CA TRP A 68 -0.55 14.82 0.32
C TRP A 68 -1.78 13.89 0.34
N ALA A 69 -2.98 14.43 0.53
CA ALA A 69 -4.22 13.65 0.52
C ALA A 69 -4.42 12.92 -0.82
N ARG A 70 -4.20 13.57 -1.96
CA ARG A 70 -4.25 12.91 -3.28
C ARG A 70 -3.23 11.79 -3.43
N ARG A 71 -2.02 11.98 -2.91
CA ARG A 71 -0.97 10.96 -2.99
C ARG A 71 -1.39 9.71 -2.21
N LEU A 72 -1.87 9.87 -0.98
CA LEU A 72 -2.31 8.74 -0.15
C LEU A 72 -3.50 8.01 -0.80
N VAL A 73 -4.52 8.73 -1.26
CA VAL A 73 -5.69 8.10 -1.92
C VAL A 73 -5.30 7.37 -3.21
N ARG A 74 -4.35 7.89 -3.99
CA ARG A 74 -3.88 7.21 -5.19
C ARG A 74 -3.08 5.95 -4.91
N ALA A 75 -2.38 5.90 -3.78
CA ALA A 75 -1.55 4.75 -3.39
C ALA A 75 -2.36 3.68 -2.65
N TYR A 76 -3.24 4.09 -1.73
CA TYR A 76 -3.87 3.22 -0.73
C TYR A 76 -5.40 3.24 -0.79
N GLY A 77 -6.01 4.13 -1.59
CA GLY A 77 -7.46 4.27 -1.70
C GLY A 77 -8.13 4.48 -0.34
N THR A 78 -9.04 3.58 0.03
CA THR A 78 -9.76 3.61 1.31
C THR A 78 -8.88 3.32 2.53
N GLU A 79 -7.75 2.63 2.35
CA GLU A 79 -6.81 2.31 3.43
C GLU A 79 -5.99 3.53 3.87
N ALA A 80 -5.96 4.61 3.08
CA ALA A 80 -5.24 5.85 3.40
C ALA A 80 -5.63 6.43 4.77
N ARG A 81 -6.89 6.31 5.18
CA ARG A 81 -7.35 6.76 6.51
C ARG A 81 -6.78 5.92 7.64
N GLN A 82 -6.56 4.62 7.42
CA GLN A 82 -6.00 3.72 8.43
C GLN A 82 -4.54 4.06 8.71
N ILE A 83 -3.79 4.46 7.69
CA ILE A 83 -2.40 4.94 7.83
C ILE A 83 -2.33 6.19 8.73
N LEU A 84 -3.28 7.11 8.55
CA LEU A 84 -3.33 8.36 9.32
C LEU A 84 -3.86 8.14 10.76
N GLY A 85 -4.65 7.09 10.97
CA GLY A 85 -5.16 6.71 12.28
C GLY A 85 -5.89 7.85 12.99
N ASP A 86 -5.48 8.11 14.23
CA ASP A 86 -6.07 9.15 15.09
C ASP A 86 -5.29 10.47 15.10
N ALA A 87 -4.26 10.61 14.25
CA ALA A 87 -3.38 11.78 14.19
C ALA A 87 -4.18 13.09 14.08
N LYS A 88 -3.84 14.08 14.91
CA LYS A 88 -4.42 15.43 14.91
C LYS A 88 -3.50 16.45 14.27
N THR A 89 -2.21 16.17 14.27
CA THR A 89 -1.16 17.00 13.67
C THR A 89 -0.23 16.15 12.82
N ALA A 90 0.54 16.79 11.94
CA ALA A 90 1.54 16.09 11.13
C ALA A 90 2.63 15.43 12.01
N ALA A 91 2.95 16.01 13.17
CA ALA A 91 3.93 15.47 14.10
C ALA A 91 3.48 14.13 14.73
N ASP A 92 2.17 13.91 14.85
CA ASP A 92 1.61 12.66 15.38
C ASP A 92 1.88 11.47 14.44
N LEU A 93 2.21 11.73 13.17
CA LEU A 93 2.60 10.70 12.18
C LEU A 93 4.07 10.29 12.30
N GLY A 94 4.81 10.89 13.24
CA GLY A 94 6.23 10.63 13.50
C GLY A 94 7.16 11.36 12.52
N GLU A 95 8.33 10.76 12.30
CA GLU A 95 9.41 11.35 11.49
C GLU A 95 8.96 11.61 10.04
N ASP A 96 9.28 12.79 9.50
CA ASP A 96 9.09 13.15 8.10
C ASP A 96 10.39 12.88 7.32
N PHE A 97 10.35 11.90 6.42
CA PHE A 97 11.48 11.52 5.57
C PHE A 97 11.57 12.39 4.31
N GLY A 98 10.64 13.32 4.11
CA GLY A 98 10.52 14.16 2.94
C GLY A 98 9.45 13.67 1.96
N ALA A 99 9.07 14.55 1.03
CA ALA A 99 8.06 14.29 0.01
C ALA A 99 6.72 13.74 0.59
N THR A 100 6.38 14.16 1.82
CA THR A 100 5.21 13.74 2.62
C THR A 100 5.23 12.28 3.11
N LEU A 101 6.38 11.59 3.06
CA LEU A 101 6.55 10.25 3.60
C LEU A 101 6.80 10.32 5.11
N THR A 102 5.93 9.70 5.89
CA THR A 102 6.01 9.74 7.36
C THR A 102 6.30 8.37 7.96
N ALA A 103 6.77 8.32 9.20
CA ALA A 103 6.97 7.09 9.95
C ALA A 103 5.69 6.22 10.03
N ALA A 104 4.52 6.82 10.18
CA ALA A 104 3.24 6.11 10.15
C ALA A 104 3.01 5.37 8.82
N GLU A 105 3.31 6.01 7.69
CA GLU A 105 3.24 5.37 6.37
C GLU A 105 4.28 4.27 6.20
N VAL A 106 5.53 4.49 6.64
CA VAL A 106 6.58 3.46 6.55
C VAL A 106 6.23 2.25 7.43
N ASN A 107 5.67 2.47 8.62
CA ASN A 107 5.17 1.40 9.48
C ASN A 107 4.08 0.57 8.79
N TRP A 108 3.09 1.22 8.17
CA TRP A 108 2.08 0.53 7.36
C TRP A 108 2.73 -0.32 6.27
N LEU A 109 3.67 0.24 5.52
CA LEU A 109 4.35 -0.47 4.44
C LEU A 109 5.14 -1.69 4.93
N MET A 110 5.76 -1.60 6.10
CA MET A 110 6.51 -2.71 6.71
C MET A 110 5.59 -3.83 7.22
N THR A 111 4.46 -3.46 7.82
CA THR A 111 3.56 -4.40 8.52
C THR A 111 2.48 -5.00 7.62
N ARG A 112 1.98 -4.23 6.65
CA ARG A 112 0.86 -4.63 5.77
C ARG A 112 1.30 -4.90 4.33
N GLU A 113 2.39 -4.29 3.88
CA GLU A 113 2.84 -4.39 2.47
C GLU A 113 4.24 -4.99 2.30
N TYR A 114 4.76 -5.61 3.35
CA TYR A 114 6.01 -6.39 3.37
C TYR A 114 7.25 -5.61 2.91
N ALA A 115 7.31 -4.29 3.11
CA ALA A 115 8.52 -3.53 2.86
C ALA A 115 9.63 -3.95 3.83
N ARG A 116 10.81 -4.26 3.29
CA ARG A 116 11.99 -4.70 4.05
C ARG A 116 13.18 -3.75 3.92
N SER A 117 13.19 -2.88 2.91
CA SER A 117 14.22 -1.86 2.71
C SER A 117 13.64 -0.53 2.23
N ALA A 118 14.44 0.54 2.27
CA ALA A 118 14.04 1.83 1.68
C ALA A 118 13.65 1.68 0.20
N ASP A 119 14.32 0.82 -0.55
CA ASP A 119 13.98 0.55 -1.96
C ASP A 119 12.59 -0.05 -2.17
N ASP A 120 12.10 -0.89 -1.24
CA ASP A 120 10.71 -1.36 -1.28
C ASP A 120 9.75 -0.18 -1.21
N VAL A 121 10.01 0.72 -0.26
CA VAL A 121 9.17 1.90 0.02
C VAL A 121 9.19 2.86 -1.15
N ILE A 122 10.37 3.28 -1.62
CA ILE A 122 10.49 4.44 -2.51
C ILE A 122 10.34 4.11 -4.00
N TRP A 123 10.59 2.85 -4.39
CA TRP A 123 10.56 2.42 -5.80
C TRP A 123 9.47 1.42 -6.14
N ARG A 124 9.07 0.55 -5.21
CA ARG A 124 8.04 -0.47 -5.47
C ARG A 124 6.66 -0.02 -5.00
N ARG A 125 6.52 0.27 -3.70
CA ARG A 125 5.26 0.67 -3.07
C ARG A 125 4.87 2.11 -3.40
N SER A 126 5.87 2.98 -3.51
CA SER A 126 5.69 4.34 -3.99
C SER A 126 6.58 4.62 -5.21
N LYS A 127 6.67 5.91 -5.57
CA LYS A 127 7.65 6.46 -6.51
C LYS A 127 8.34 7.68 -5.92
N LEU A 128 8.45 7.72 -4.59
CA LEU A 128 9.04 8.86 -3.87
C LEU A 128 10.56 8.92 -4.03
N GLY A 129 11.22 7.86 -4.52
CA GLY A 129 12.63 7.89 -4.90
C GLY A 129 12.94 8.93 -6.00
N LEU A 130 11.92 9.38 -6.76
CA LEU A 130 12.04 10.47 -7.73
C LEU A 130 12.10 11.87 -7.08
N ARG A 131 11.83 11.98 -5.78
CA ARG A 131 11.71 13.25 -5.05
C ARG A 131 12.65 13.35 -3.86
N LEU A 132 12.97 12.22 -3.23
CA LEU A 132 13.85 12.17 -2.08
C LEU A 132 15.31 12.36 -2.50
N THR A 133 16.08 13.05 -1.66
CA THR A 133 17.54 13.14 -1.80
C THR A 133 18.20 11.86 -1.30
N ALA A 134 19.47 11.65 -1.67
CA ALA A 134 20.24 10.49 -1.17
C ALA A 134 20.35 10.48 0.36
N GLU A 135 20.45 11.65 1.00
CA GLU A 135 20.50 11.79 2.46
C GLU A 135 19.16 11.40 3.11
N GLN A 136 18.03 11.80 2.52
CA GLN A 136 16.70 11.40 2.98
C GLN A 136 16.49 9.89 2.83
N VAL A 137 16.98 9.29 1.74
CA VAL A 137 16.93 7.83 1.55
C VAL A 137 17.78 7.10 2.58
N ALA A 138 18.99 7.60 2.87
CA ALA A 138 19.85 7.02 3.91
C ALA A 138 19.21 7.13 5.30
N THR A 139 18.53 8.25 5.59
CA THR A 139 17.79 8.46 6.84
C THR A 139 16.65 7.45 6.98
N LEU A 140 15.85 7.27 5.92
CA LEU A 140 14.78 6.28 5.87
C LEU A 140 15.30 4.86 6.09
N ASP A 141 16.36 4.45 5.38
CA ASP A 141 16.90 3.09 5.48
C ASP A 141 17.43 2.80 6.89
N ALA A 142 18.17 3.76 7.47
CA ALA A 142 18.65 3.66 8.83
C ALA A 142 17.51 3.61 9.85
N TRP A 143 16.43 4.38 9.63
CA TRP A 143 15.25 4.34 10.48
C TRP A 143 14.56 2.97 10.40
N MET A 144 14.34 2.43 9.21
CA MET A 144 13.72 1.10 9.04
C MET A 144 14.55 0.01 9.72
N ALA A 145 15.87 0.02 9.56
CA ALA A 145 16.77 -0.95 10.19
C ALA A 145 16.73 -0.91 11.72
N ARG A 146 16.64 0.29 12.31
CA ARG A 146 16.53 0.45 13.77
C ARG A 146 15.18 -0.04 14.32
N ASN A 147 14.09 0.16 13.58
CA ASN A 147 12.73 -0.07 14.08
C ASN A 147 12.12 -1.42 13.66
N VAL A 148 12.72 -2.16 12.73
CA VAL A 148 12.13 -3.39 12.15
C VAL A 148 11.70 -4.43 13.18
N THR A 149 12.49 -4.66 14.22
CA THR A 149 12.17 -5.68 15.24
C THR A 149 10.94 -5.30 16.05
N GLU A 150 10.84 -4.03 16.45
CA GLU A 150 9.72 -3.53 17.25
C GLU A 150 8.44 -3.46 16.42
N ILE A 151 8.53 -2.90 15.22
CA ILE A 151 7.41 -2.74 14.30
C ILE A 151 6.77 -4.09 13.97
N LEU A 152 7.57 -5.11 13.64
CA LEU A 152 7.02 -6.41 13.26
C LEU A 152 6.40 -7.16 14.45
N ARG A 153 6.96 -7.00 15.65
CA ARG A 153 6.36 -7.58 16.87
C ARG A 153 5.03 -6.93 17.23
N ALA A 154 4.88 -5.64 17.00
CA ALA A 154 3.63 -4.93 17.27
C ALA A 154 2.50 -5.25 16.26
N ALA A 155 2.84 -5.92 15.15
CA ALA A 155 1.90 -6.27 14.08
C ALA A 155 1.35 -7.71 14.17
N GLU A 156 1.88 -8.53 15.08
CA GLU A 156 1.39 -9.88 15.40
C GLU A 156 0.24 -9.84 16.42
#